data_AF-A0A9P7P8S0-F1
#
_entry.id   AF-A0A9P7P8S0-F1
#
_cell.length_a   1.000
_cell.length_b   1.000
_cell.length_c   1.000
_cell.angle_alpha   90.00
_cell.angle_beta   90.00
_cell.angle_gamma   90.00
#
_symmetry.space_group_name_H-M   'P 1'
#
loop_
_entity.id
_entity.type
_entity.pdbx_description
1 polymer ?
#
loop_
_entity_poly.entity_id
_entity_poly.type
_entity_poly.pdbx_seq_one_letter_code
_entity_poly.pdbx_strand_id
1 'polypeptide(L)'
;MSDEDSARRLLTLVITTSPTLSAPSTELISTLLNSIKAHCALLFKCNVIVVFDGWDKVAAQPRLKKGHVTQRLAEDYVVYKDNVKALFLKEYLQSTLDDTKLMRSTGEAEYGSASSNIITPAVYTTSSTERGQVTFIEAVDQRLGFGLAVRTALRTVRTPYTWVHQHDWALVQDIPIVSLLAVMRASDSDPSRPIKYICLPSGRRPTYAVSDRVMRYSELRKLAAALTGDFPVAQDTSAVVPLTPMFFWHDKPHIASTSHYMGRIFPNRLAMMRGAFIEDTIGHRARDQMKAGAWTKWATWQYNPDGGRQPCLKHLHGRTWRGGDEEEKVKEARRSRNAAAVQDAPAMSSD
;
A
#
# COMPACT_ATOMS: atom_id res chain seq x y z
N MET A 1 -11.85 27.32 5.38
CA MET A 1 -10.71 26.44 5.02
C MET A 1 -11.30 25.33 4.17
N SER A 2 -10.83 25.12 2.94
CA SER A 2 -11.45 24.11 2.06
C SER A 2 -11.25 22.70 2.63
N ASP A 3 -12.11 21.75 2.25
CA ASP A 3 -11.95 20.34 2.62
C ASP A 3 -10.64 19.75 2.09
N GLU A 4 -10.15 20.27 0.97
CA GLU A 4 -8.86 19.93 0.38
C GLU A 4 -7.66 20.35 1.26
N ASP A 5 -7.68 21.59 1.79
CA ASP A 5 -6.65 22.07 2.73
C ASP A 5 -6.65 21.28 4.03
N SER A 6 -7.82 20.79 4.43
CA SER A 6 -7.97 19.94 5.61
C SER A 6 -7.35 18.55 5.37
N ALA A 7 -7.62 17.91 4.23
CA ALA A 7 -7.06 16.60 3.91
C ALA A 7 -5.52 16.62 3.85
N ARG A 8 -4.93 17.67 3.25
CA ARG A 8 -3.46 17.86 3.20
C ARG A 8 -2.80 17.83 4.58
N ARG A 9 -3.45 18.37 5.61
CA ARG A 9 -2.91 18.40 6.98
C ARG A 9 -3.17 17.11 7.75
N LEU A 10 -4.10 16.30 7.27
CA LEU A 10 -4.54 15.07 7.93
C LEU A 10 -3.83 13.82 7.42
N LEU A 11 -3.27 13.85 6.21
CA LEU A 11 -2.78 12.66 5.51
C LEU A 11 -1.35 12.82 4.97
N THR A 12 -0.53 11.79 5.15
CA THR A 12 0.77 11.62 4.46
C THR A 12 0.70 10.39 3.56
N LEU A 13 1.17 10.52 2.32
CA LEU A 13 1.31 9.40 1.38
C LEU A 13 2.66 8.71 1.59
N VAL A 14 2.66 7.40 1.81
CA VAL A 14 3.86 6.57 1.88
C VAL A 14 3.85 5.63 0.69
N ILE A 15 4.82 5.79 -0.21
CA ILE A 15 5.05 4.89 -1.35
C ILE A 15 6.27 4.03 -1.06
N THR A 16 6.11 2.71 -1.14
CA THR A 16 7.25 1.79 -1.05
C THR A 16 7.59 1.22 -2.41
N THR A 17 8.86 1.27 -2.78
CA THR A 17 9.38 0.68 -4.03
C THR A 17 10.60 -0.18 -3.78
N SER A 18 10.78 -1.19 -4.63
CA SER A 18 11.87 -2.17 -4.59
C SER A 18 12.50 -2.32 -5.97
N PRO A 19 13.62 -3.06 -6.11
CA PRO A 19 14.12 -3.44 -7.42
C PRO A 19 13.06 -4.18 -8.26
N THR A 20 12.96 -3.81 -9.54
CA THR A 20 12.08 -4.44 -10.55
C THR A 20 12.90 -4.77 -11.79
N LEU A 21 12.43 -5.71 -12.62
CA LEU A 21 13.14 -6.09 -13.85
C LEU A 21 13.17 -4.97 -14.90
N SER A 22 12.35 -3.94 -14.74
CA SER A 22 12.34 -2.73 -15.58
C SER A 22 13.32 -1.64 -15.13
N ALA A 23 13.99 -1.77 -14.00
CA ALA A 23 15.02 -0.80 -13.61
C ALA A 23 16.07 -0.68 -14.75
N PRO A 24 16.54 0.54 -15.09
CA PRO A 24 16.38 1.80 -14.35
C PRO A 24 15.12 2.61 -14.68
N SER A 25 14.20 2.09 -15.50
CA SER A 25 12.97 2.78 -15.91
C SER A 25 12.04 3.05 -14.72
N THR A 26 11.42 4.24 -14.70
CA THR A 26 10.41 4.62 -13.70
C THR A 26 9.00 4.26 -14.12
N GLU A 27 8.79 3.60 -15.25
CA GLU A 27 7.48 3.43 -15.88
C GLU A 27 6.41 2.84 -14.93
N LEU A 28 6.79 1.89 -14.07
CA LEU A 28 5.89 1.32 -13.06
C LEU A 28 5.40 2.39 -12.08
N ILE A 29 6.31 3.23 -11.58
CA ILE A 29 5.99 4.35 -10.68
C ILE A 29 5.20 5.42 -11.44
N SER A 30 5.58 5.75 -12.68
CA SER A 30 4.85 6.71 -13.50
C SER A 30 3.41 6.26 -13.73
N THR A 31 3.19 4.97 -13.98
CA THR A 31 1.85 4.36 -14.13
C THR A 31 1.04 4.49 -12.85
N LEU A 32 1.65 4.18 -11.70
CA LEU A 32 1.03 4.39 -10.39
C LEU A 32 0.65 5.85 -10.17
N LEU A 33 1.58 6.79 -10.40
CA LEU A 33 1.34 8.22 -10.18
C LEU A 33 0.25 8.77 -11.10
N ASN A 34 0.22 8.34 -12.36
CA ASN A 34 -0.86 8.69 -13.29
C ASN A 34 -2.22 8.16 -12.82
N SER A 35 -2.27 6.96 -12.27
CA SER A 35 -3.51 6.43 -11.69
C SER A 35 -3.96 7.22 -10.46
N ILE A 36 -3.03 7.71 -9.64
CA ILE A 36 -3.34 8.59 -8.50
C ILE A 36 -3.86 9.94 -9.01
N LYS A 37 -3.25 10.53 -10.04
CA LYS A 37 -3.74 11.79 -10.62
C LYS A 37 -5.16 11.65 -11.15
N ALA A 38 -5.45 10.55 -11.83
CA ALA A 38 -6.76 10.30 -12.42
C ALA A 38 -7.86 10.09 -11.37
N HIS A 39 -7.55 9.40 -10.27
CA HIS A 39 -8.56 8.87 -9.36
C HIS A 39 -8.51 9.41 -7.92
N CYS A 40 -7.46 10.14 -7.56
CA CYS A 40 -7.27 10.69 -6.22
C CYS A 40 -6.23 11.83 -6.22
N ALA A 41 -6.42 12.84 -7.08
CA ALA A 41 -5.46 13.92 -7.31
C ALA A 41 -5.06 14.66 -6.02
N LEU A 42 -5.94 14.69 -5.01
CA LEU A 42 -5.68 15.32 -3.72
C LEU A 42 -4.44 14.75 -3.01
N LEU A 43 -4.06 13.51 -3.28
CA LEU A 43 -2.84 12.91 -2.72
C LEU A 43 -1.56 13.67 -3.14
N PHE A 44 -1.54 14.34 -4.29
CA PHE A 44 -0.42 15.20 -4.70
C PHE A 44 -0.32 16.51 -3.92
N LYS A 45 -1.34 16.85 -3.12
CA LYS A 45 -1.32 18.00 -2.21
C LYS A 45 -0.80 17.62 -0.83
N CYS A 46 -0.80 16.33 -0.49
CA CYS A 46 -0.29 15.80 0.77
C CYS A 46 1.25 15.74 0.75
N ASN A 47 1.85 15.61 1.94
CA ASN A 47 3.26 15.23 2.02
C ASN A 47 3.43 13.79 1.52
N VAL A 48 4.55 13.51 0.85
CA VAL A 48 4.89 12.19 0.35
C VAL A 48 6.22 11.70 0.88
N ILE A 49 6.26 10.43 1.28
CA ILE A 49 7.46 9.70 1.66
C ILE A 49 7.62 8.54 0.68
N VAL A 50 8.74 8.48 -0.01
CA VAL A 50 9.09 7.39 -0.93
C VAL A 50 10.20 6.57 -0.29
N VAL A 51 9.95 5.27 -0.07
CA VAL A 51 10.90 4.36 0.56
C VAL A 51 11.43 3.38 -0.49
N PHE A 52 12.74 3.40 -0.70
CA PHE A 52 13.49 2.43 -1.48
C PHE A 52 13.94 1.31 -0.56
N ASP A 53 13.24 0.16 -0.59
CA ASP A 53 13.40 -0.90 0.40
C ASP A 53 14.65 -1.77 0.21
N GLY A 54 15.32 -1.67 -0.95
CA GLY A 54 16.62 -2.28 -1.22
C GLY A 54 16.61 -3.77 -1.60
N TRP A 55 17.80 -4.38 -1.56
CA TRP A 55 18.05 -5.80 -1.84
C TRP A 55 19.09 -6.39 -0.87
N ASP A 56 19.21 -7.71 -0.83
CA ASP A 56 20.03 -8.46 0.13
C ASP A 56 21.25 -9.14 -0.50
N LYS A 57 21.08 -9.74 -1.67
CA LYS A 57 22.12 -10.58 -2.29
C LYS A 57 22.22 -10.36 -3.79
N VAL A 58 23.44 -10.21 -4.28
CA VAL A 58 23.75 -10.38 -5.71
C VAL A 58 23.86 -11.88 -6.02
N ALA A 59 23.12 -12.34 -7.02
CA ALA A 59 23.07 -13.73 -7.45
C ALA A 59 23.00 -13.82 -8.99
N ALA A 60 23.32 -14.99 -9.54
CA ALA A 60 23.27 -15.21 -10.99
C ALA A 60 21.86 -15.04 -11.58
N GLN A 61 20.82 -15.34 -10.80
CA GLN A 61 19.42 -15.21 -11.21
C GLN A 61 18.63 -14.41 -10.17
N PRO A 62 17.74 -13.50 -10.60
CA PRO A 62 16.98 -12.66 -9.69
C PRO A 62 15.91 -13.47 -8.95
N ARG A 63 15.78 -13.23 -7.63
CA ARG A 63 14.66 -13.69 -6.80
C ARG A 63 14.17 -12.51 -5.97
N LEU A 64 13.49 -11.58 -6.62
CA LEU A 64 13.14 -10.27 -6.05
C LEU A 64 12.34 -10.38 -4.73
N LYS A 65 11.43 -11.35 -4.62
CA LYS A 65 10.69 -11.60 -3.36
C LYS A 65 11.62 -11.92 -2.17
N LYS A 66 12.77 -12.56 -2.43
CA LYS A 66 13.79 -12.90 -1.45
C LYS A 66 14.91 -11.84 -1.35
N GLY A 67 14.78 -10.71 -2.03
CA GLY A 67 15.83 -9.68 -2.06
C GLY A 67 17.06 -10.07 -2.88
N HIS A 68 16.97 -11.04 -3.80
CA HIS A 68 18.11 -11.37 -4.66
C HIS A 68 18.01 -10.65 -6.01
N VAL A 69 19.08 -9.99 -6.41
CA VAL A 69 19.22 -9.25 -7.68
C VAL A 69 20.42 -9.78 -8.46
N THR A 70 20.51 -9.49 -9.76
CA THR A 70 21.75 -9.68 -10.53
C THR A 70 22.67 -8.47 -10.35
N GLN A 71 23.95 -8.60 -10.74
CA GLN A 71 24.90 -7.49 -10.66
C GLN A 71 24.39 -6.27 -11.45
N ARG A 72 23.99 -6.49 -12.71
CA ARG A 72 23.38 -5.47 -13.55
C ARG A 72 22.15 -4.83 -12.91
N LEU A 73 21.26 -5.64 -12.31
CA LEU A 73 20.06 -5.10 -11.67
C LEU A 73 20.38 -4.27 -10.41
N ALA A 74 21.45 -4.59 -9.69
CA ALA A 74 21.92 -3.78 -8.58
C ALA A 74 22.41 -2.40 -9.06
N GLU A 75 23.15 -2.36 -10.17
CA GLU A 75 23.62 -1.13 -10.83
C GLU A 75 22.46 -0.30 -11.38
N ASP A 76 21.55 -0.94 -12.12
CA ASP A 76 20.33 -0.32 -12.65
C ASP A 76 19.45 0.24 -11.52
N TYR A 77 19.43 -0.40 -10.35
CA TYR A 77 18.66 0.09 -9.20
C TYR A 77 19.24 1.38 -8.61
N VAL A 78 20.56 1.62 -8.68
CA VAL A 78 21.14 2.90 -8.24
C VAL A 78 20.60 4.03 -9.10
N VAL A 79 20.65 3.87 -10.43
CA VAL A 79 20.12 4.85 -11.39
C VAL A 79 18.60 5.00 -11.26
N TYR A 80 17.88 3.91 -11.03
CA TYR A 80 16.44 3.92 -10.77
C TYR A 80 16.07 4.84 -9.59
N LYS A 81 16.81 4.80 -8.49
CA LYS A 81 16.53 5.65 -7.32
C LYS A 81 16.55 7.13 -7.70
N ASP A 82 17.56 7.55 -8.45
CA ASP A 82 17.69 8.96 -8.85
C ASP A 82 16.63 9.36 -9.89
N ASN A 83 16.31 8.48 -10.84
CA ASN A 83 15.21 8.70 -11.77
C ASN A 83 13.86 8.84 -11.04
N VAL A 84 13.58 8.01 -10.04
CA VAL A 84 12.36 8.12 -9.22
C VAL A 84 12.37 9.40 -8.41
N LYS A 85 13.49 9.79 -7.79
CA LYS A 85 13.56 11.07 -7.06
C LYS A 85 13.26 12.25 -7.97
N ALA A 86 13.88 12.30 -9.15
CA ALA A 86 13.62 13.33 -10.16
C ALA A 86 12.14 13.37 -10.57
N LEU A 87 11.52 12.21 -10.79
CA LEU A 87 10.10 12.10 -11.09
C LEU A 87 9.23 12.71 -9.98
N PHE A 88 9.46 12.36 -8.71
CA PHE A 88 8.67 12.91 -7.60
C PHE A 88 8.87 14.41 -7.40
N LEU A 89 10.10 14.92 -7.54
CA LEU A 89 10.36 16.36 -7.46
C LEU A 89 9.68 17.14 -8.59
N LYS A 90 9.70 16.59 -9.82
CA LYS A 90 8.97 17.18 -10.95
C LYS A 90 7.46 17.19 -10.69
N GLU A 91 6.91 16.09 -10.20
CA GLU A 91 5.45 15.93 -10.03
C GLU A 91 4.89 16.73 -8.85
N TYR A 92 5.64 16.88 -7.75
CA TYR A 92 5.17 17.58 -6.55
C TYR A 92 5.60 19.05 -6.49
N LEU A 93 6.77 19.38 -7.06
CA LEU A 93 7.38 20.70 -6.90
C LEU A 93 7.68 21.39 -8.23
N GLN A 94 7.45 20.74 -9.37
CA GLN A 94 7.84 21.25 -10.69
C GLN A 94 9.33 21.60 -10.77
N SER A 95 10.16 20.85 -10.04
CA SER A 95 11.59 21.10 -9.85
C SER A 95 12.43 19.88 -10.24
N THR A 96 13.72 20.08 -10.46
CA THR A 96 14.70 19.02 -10.71
C THR A 96 15.47 18.64 -9.44
N LEU A 97 16.30 17.60 -9.52
CA LEU A 97 17.21 17.24 -8.43
C LEU A 97 18.26 18.32 -8.17
N ASP A 98 18.78 18.95 -9.21
CA ASP A 98 19.83 19.96 -9.12
C ASP A 98 19.30 21.29 -8.56
N ASP A 99 18.04 21.62 -8.87
CA ASP A 99 17.39 22.85 -8.41
C ASP A 99 16.82 22.74 -7.00
N THR A 100 16.71 21.53 -6.44
CA THR A 100 16.05 21.29 -5.15
C THR A 100 17.07 21.03 -4.04
N LYS A 101 17.14 21.95 -3.07
CA LYS A 101 17.91 21.72 -1.85
C LYS A 101 17.27 20.61 -0.99
N LEU A 102 17.96 19.48 -0.87
CA LEU A 102 17.56 18.36 -0.02
C LEU A 102 18.43 18.27 1.24
N MET A 103 17.78 18.29 2.40
CA MET A 103 18.42 18.01 3.68
C MET A 103 18.67 16.51 3.82
N ARG A 104 19.89 16.13 4.21
CA ARG A 104 20.29 14.73 4.35
C ARG A 104 20.50 14.37 5.81
N SER A 105 20.07 13.16 6.18
CA SER A 105 20.39 12.55 7.48
C SER A 105 20.46 11.03 7.35
N THR A 106 21.01 10.38 8.36
CA THR A 106 21.04 8.93 8.50
C THR A 106 20.14 8.50 9.65
N GLY A 107 19.69 7.25 9.62
CA GLY A 107 18.89 6.67 10.69
C GLY A 107 18.99 5.16 10.70
N GLU A 108 18.43 4.58 11.77
CA GLU A 108 18.47 3.15 12.03
C GLU A 108 17.06 2.57 12.07
N ALA A 109 16.80 1.58 11.22
CA ALA A 109 15.58 0.81 11.22
C ALA A 109 15.76 -0.37 12.17
N GLU A 110 15.33 -0.19 13.42
CA GLU A 110 15.34 -1.24 14.41
C GLU A 110 14.40 -2.38 14.01
N TYR A 111 14.90 -3.61 14.04
CA TYR A 111 14.10 -4.83 13.93
C TYR A 111 14.72 -5.89 14.85
N GLY A 112 14.03 -6.99 15.11
CA GLY A 112 14.64 -8.06 15.89
C GLY A 112 13.80 -9.32 16.02
N SER A 113 14.43 -10.35 16.58
CA SER A 113 13.80 -11.56 17.10
C SER A 113 14.10 -11.65 18.59
N ALA A 114 13.15 -12.17 19.38
CA ALA A 114 13.37 -12.43 20.81
C ALA A 114 14.52 -13.42 21.07
N SER A 115 14.92 -14.19 20.04
CA SER A 115 15.98 -15.20 20.11
C SER A 115 17.38 -14.72 19.72
N SER A 116 17.58 -13.46 19.35
CA SER A 116 18.88 -12.94 18.88
C SER A 116 19.44 -11.86 19.82
N ASN A 117 20.57 -12.15 20.48
CA ASN A 117 21.28 -11.18 21.33
C ASN A 117 22.14 -10.18 20.54
N ILE A 118 22.32 -10.38 19.23
CA ILE A 118 23.01 -9.44 18.34
C ILE A 118 21.97 -8.82 17.41
N ILE A 119 21.81 -7.50 17.48
CA ILE A 119 20.84 -6.75 16.70
C ILE A 119 21.57 -5.59 16.06
N THR A 120 22.10 -5.81 14.86
CA THR A 120 22.56 -4.72 14.00
C THR A 120 21.32 -4.14 13.31
N PRO A 121 20.91 -2.91 13.64
CA PRO A 121 19.79 -2.28 12.94
C PRO A 121 20.16 -2.05 11.47
N ALA A 122 19.15 -1.99 10.60
CA ALA A 122 19.39 -1.68 9.19
C ALA A 122 19.55 -0.17 9.03
N VAL A 123 20.67 0.27 8.48
CA VAL A 123 20.93 1.69 8.25
C VAL A 123 20.18 2.18 7.02
N TYR A 124 19.57 3.35 7.13
CA TYR A 124 18.97 4.06 6.02
C TYR A 124 19.47 5.51 5.98
N THR A 125 19.41 6.09 4.79
CA THR A 125 19.57 7.54 4.60
C THR A 125 18.23 8.16 4.28
N THR A 126 18.08 9.43 4.62
CA THR A 126 16.93 10.23 4.25
C THR A 126 17.37 11.47 3.52
N SER A 127 16.69 11.81 2.43
CA SER A 127 16.81 13.12 1.79
C SER A 127 15.43 13.76 1.71
N SER A 128 15.29 14.99 2.22
CA SER A 128 13.98 15.64 2.34
C SER A 128 14.06 17.11 1.97
N THR A 129 13.01 17.61 1.34
CA THR A 129 12.78 19.06 1.19
C THR A 129 12.70 19.72 2.57
N GLU A 130 13.02 21.02 2.65
CA GLU A 130 13.03 21.76 3.93
C GLU A 130 11.71 21.62 4.73
N ARG A 131 10.58 21.62 4.03
CA ARG A 131 9.24 21.51 4.63
C ARG A 131 8.72 20.07 4.75
N GLY A 132 9.51 19.07 4.35
CA GLY A 132 9.10 17.67 4.37
C GLY A 132 7.98 17.30 3.38
N GLN A 133 7.75 18.13 2.36
CA GLN A 133 6.73 17.86 1.33
C GLN A 133 7.06 16.61 0.52
N VAL A 134 8.33 16.45 0.16
CA VAL A 134 8.86 15.24 -0.46
C VAL A 134 10.02 14.74 0.39
N THR A 135 9.95 13.47 0.79
CA THR A 135 10.98 12.78 1.55
C THR A 135 11.30 11.45 0.88
N PHE A 136 12.59 11.16 0.72
CA PHE A 136 13.10 9.88 0.25
C PHE A 136 13.80 9.17 1.39
N ILE A 137 13.52 7.88 1.55
CA ILE A 137 14.20 6.99 2.50
C ILE A 137 14.87 5.88 1.68
N GLU A 138 16.17 5.72 1.83
CA GLU A 138 16.95 4.73 1.08
C GLU A 138 17.65 3.76 2.03
N ALA A 139 17.36 2.47 1.88
CA ALA A 139 18.18 1.42 2.48
C ALA A 139 19.62 1.50 1.92
N VAL A 140 20.63 1.38 2.80
CA VAL A 140 22.04 1.50 2.39
C VAL A 140 22.61 0.12 2.02
N ASP A 141 22.83 -0.75 3.01
CA ASP A 141 23.51 -2.03 2.80
C ASP A 141 22.60 -3.25 2.91
N GLN A 142 21.42 -3.06 3.50
CA GLN A 142 20.52 -4.15 3.86
C GLN A 142 19.11 -3.81 3.46
N ARG A 143 18.49 -4.72 2.70
CA ARG A 143 17.07 -4.62 2.40
C ARG A 143 16.25 -4.51 3.68
N LEU A 144 15.37 -3.51 3.73
CA LEU A 144 14.35 -3.40 4.77
C LEU A 144 13.24 -4.43 4.53
N GLY A 145 12.79 -4.52 3.28
CA GLY A 145 11.57 -5.20 2.90
C GLY A 145 10.32 -4.39 3.28
N PHE A 146 9.18 -4.74 2.70
CA PHE A 146 7.97 -3.94 2.78
C PHE A 146 7.54 -3.56 4.21
N GLY A 147 7.43 -4.53 5.13
CA GLY A 147 6.94 -4.25 6.48
C GLY A 147 7.82 -3.27 7.25
N LEU A 148 9.14 -3.45 7.18
CA LEU A 148 10.09 -2.56 7.85
C LEU A 148 10.23 -1.21 7.15
N ALA A 149 10.10 -1.17 5.81
CA ALA A 149 10.05 0.07 5.04
C ALA A 149 8.86 0.94 5.46
N VAL A 150 7.66 0.37 5.58
CA VAL A 150 6.48 1.09 6.07
C VAL A 150 6.71 1.58 7.51
N ARG A 151 7.16 0.71 8.41
CA ARG A 151 7.46 1.12 9.80
C ARG A 151 8.47 2.28 9.85
N THR A 152 9.49 2.25 9.03
CA THR A 152 10.53 3.29 8.96
C THR A 152 9.93 4.62 8.51
N ALA A 153 9.09 4.63 7.47
CA ALA A 153 8.36 5.82 7.05
C ALA A 153 7.44 6.36 8.15
N LEU A 154 6.65 5.49 8.81
CA LEU A 154 5.69 5.90 9.83
C LEU A 154 6.32 6.65 11.01
N ARG A 155 7.59 6.37 11.34
CA ARG A 155 8.33 7.13 12.37
C ARG A 155 8.59 8.59 12.00
N THR A 156 8.49 8.93 10.73
CA THR A 156 8.67 10.30 10.21
C THR A 156 7.33 10.98 9.90
N VAL A 157 6.24 10.23 9.82
CA VAL A 157 4.89 10.75 9.58
C VAL A 157 4.43 11.57 10.79
N ARG A 158 3.98 12.80 10.52
CA ARG A 158 3.45 13.72 11.55
C ARG A 158 1.93 13.89 11.48
N THR A 159 1.30 13.42 10.40
CA THR A 159 -0.13 13.56 10.19
C THR A 159 -0.91 12.46 10.93
N PRO A 160 -2.16 12.73 11.39
CA PRO A 160 -2.99 11.76 12.10
C PRO A 160 -3.28 10.49 11.31
N TYR A 161 -3.33 10.58 9.99
CA TYR A 161 -3.54 9.47 9.08
C TYR A 161 -2.39 9.33 8.08
N THR A 162 -2.25 8.12 7.57
CA THR A 162 -1.30 7.75 6.53
C THR A 162 -2.01 6.97 5.43
N TRP A 163 -1.65 7.22 4.18
CA TRP A 163 -1.96 6.35 3.07
C TRP A 163 -0.72 5.54 2.74
N VAL A 164 -0.78 4.21 2.76
CA VAL A 164 0.33 3.35 2.31
C VAL A 164 0.02 2.82 0.92
N HIS A 165 0.97 2.90 0.00
CA HIS A 165 0.84 2.47 -1.39
C HIS A 165 2.08 1.70 -1.83
N GLN A 166 1.93 0.44 -2.24
CA GLN A 166 3.01 -0.33 -2.86
C GLN A 166 3.14 0.05 -4.35
N HIS A 167 4.36 0.09 -4.88
CA HIS A 167 4.64 0.55 -6.24
C HIS A 167 3.91 -0.19 -7.38
N ASP A 168 3.36 -1.37 -7.12
CA ASP A 168 2.75 -2.27 -8.11
C ASP A 168 1.24 -2.35 -8.00
N TRP A 169 0.61 -1.32 -7.42
CA TRP A 169 -0.83 -1.13 -7.46
C TRP A 169 -1.18 0.17 -8.20
N ALA A 170 -2.17 0.07 -9.08
CA ALA A 170 -2.81 1.21 -9.71
C ALA A 170 -4.24 1.38 -9.17
N LEU A 171 -4.66 2.63 -9.00
CA LEU A 171 -6.06 2.97 -8.82
C LEU A 171 -6.80 2.78 -10.14
N VAL A 172 -8.03 2.28 -10.10
CA VAL A 172 -8.89 2.12 -11.28
C VAL A 172 -10.28 2.73 -11.11
N GLN A 173 -10.51 3.39 -9.97
CA GLN A 173 -11.74 4.07 -9.60
C GLN A 173 -11.43 5.23 -8.67
N ASP A 174 -12.29 6.24 -8.71
CA ASP A 174 -12.18 7.42 -7.87
C ASP A 174 -12.32 7.06 -6.38
N ILE A 175 -11.44 7.63 -5.56
CA ILE A 175 -11.41 7.37 -4.13
C ILE A 175 -11.88 8.60 -3.38
N PRO A 176 -12.98 8.53 -2.62
CA PRO A 176 -13.51 9.67 -1.87
C PRO A 176 -12.70 9.89 -0.59
N ILE A 177 -11.42 10.27 -0.73
CA ILE A 177 -10.45 10.33 0.37
C ILE A 177 -10.88 11.32 1.47
N VAL A 178 -11.50 12.44 1.11
CA VAL A 178 -12.03 13.42 2.08
C VAL A 178 -13.10 12.77 2.96
N SER A 179 -14.08 12.11 2.33
CA SER A 179 -15.17 11.41 3.04
C SER A 179 -14.64 10.26 3.90
N LEU A 180 -13.66 9.50 3.40
CA LEU A 180 -13.00 8.43 4.15
C LEU A 180 -12.31 8.95 5.42
N LEU A 181 -11.57 10.06 5.31
CA LEU A 181 -10.94 10.69 6.47
C LEU A 181 -11.97 11.27 7.44
N ALA A 182 -13.06 11.84 6.93
CA ALA A 182 -14.12 12.39 7.75
C ALA A 182 -14.82 11.31 8.61
N VAL A 183 -15.15 10.15 8.03
CA VAL A 183 -15.75 9.04 8.80
C VAL A 183 -14.76 8.42 9.78
N MET A 184 -13.47 8.32 9.43
CA MET A 184 -12.42 7.88 10.35
C MET A 184 -12.32 8.80 11.57
N ARG A 185 -12.32 10.12 11.37
CA ARG A 185 -12.27 11.12 12.45
C ARG A 185 -13.53 11.10 13.30
N ALA A 186 -14.71 11.01 12.69
CA ALA A 186 -15.98 10.91 13.43
C ALA A 186 -16.00 9.66 14.33
N SER A 187 -15.42 8.54 13.88
CA SER A 187 -15.34 7.31 14.66
C SER A 187 -14.51 7.42 15.95
N ASP A 188 -13.67 8.45 16.10
CA ASP A 188 -12.92 8.66 17.34
C ASP A 188 -13.84 8.98 18.53
N SER A 189 -15.06 9.47 18.25
CA SER A 189 -16.10 9.73 19.26
C SER A 189 -17.05 8.54 19.49
N ASP A 190 -16.97 7.48 18.67
CA ASP A 190 -17.78 6.26 18.80
C ASP A 190 -16.89 5.04 19.12
N PRO A 191 -16.69 4.71 20.41
CA PRO A 191 -15.85 3.57 20.79
C PRO A 191 -16.45 2.22 20.39
N SER A 192 -17.73 2.16 20.01
CA SER A 192 -18.39 0.90 19.61
C SER A 192 -18.04 0.48 18.19
N ARG A 193 -17.65 1.43 17.32
CA ARG A 193 -17.36 1.19 15.89
C ARG A 193 -16.12 1.98 15.43
N PRO A 194 -14.95 1.77 16.06
CA PRO A 194 -13.75 2.51 15.69
C PRO A 194 -13.32 2.19 14.25
N ILE A 195 -12.94 3.21 13.48
CA ILE A 195 -12.44 3.09 12.11
C ILE A 195 -10.98 3.53 12.09
N LYS A 196 -10.05 2.57 12.27
CA LYS A 196 -8.61 2.86 12.37
C LYS A 196 -7.82 2.49 11.13
N TYR A 197 -8.42 1.70 10.23
CA TYR A 197 -7.81 1.24 8.99
C TYR A 197 -8.90 0.99 7.96
N ILE A 198 -8.69 1.43 6.71
CA ILE A 198 -9.56 1.17 5.56
C ILE A 198 -8.72 0.64 4.39
N CYS A 199 -8.89 -0.63 4.01
CA CYS A 199 -8.31 -1.20 2.80
C CYS A 199 -9.15 -0.84 1.58
N LEU A 200 -8.50 -0.55 0.46
CA LEU A 200 -9.19 -0.49 -0.82
C LEU A 200 -9.43 -1.89 -1.39
N PRO A 201 -10.60 -2.15 -2.00
CA PRO A 201 -10.90 -3.43 -2.62
C PRO A 201 -10.11 -3.59 -3.92
N SER A 202 -9.56 -4.79 -4.12
CA SER A 202 -9.03 -5.25 -5.41
C SER A 202 -10.05 -6.20 -6.04
N GLY A 203 -10.02 -6.43 -7.35
CA GLY A 203 -10.94 -7.36 -8.05
C GLY A 203 -10.93 -8.83 -7.60
N ARG A 204 -10.11 -9.19 -6.59
CA ARG A 204 -10.18 -10.48 -5.92
C ARG A 204 -11.23 -10.43 -4.82
N ARG A 205 -12.20 -11.34 -4.90
CA ARG A 205 -13.28 -11.55 -3.90
C ARG A 205 -14.23 -10.37 -3.80
N PRO A 206 -15.06 -10.14 -4.83
CA PRO A 206 -16.20 -9.25 -4.69
C PRO A 206 -17.08 -9.73 -3.52
N THR A 207 -17.83 -8.82 -2.91
CA THR A 207 -18.79 -9.14 -1.84
C THR A 207 -18.14 -9.78 -0.60
N TYR A 208 -17.07 -9.17 -0.08
CA TYR A 208 -16.24 -9.71 1.01
C TYR A 208 -17.05 -10.15 2.25
N ALA A 209 -18.03 -9.33 2.64
CA ALA A 209 -18.88 -9.52 3.83
C ALA A 209 -19.64 -10.85 3.83
N VAL A 210 -20.00 -11.37 2.65
CA VAL A 210 -20.78 -12.61 2.48
C VAL A 210 -19.93 -13.78 1.97
N SER A 211 -18.61 -13.61 1.90
CA SER A 211 -17.70 -14.66 1.47
C SER A 211 -17.57 -15.78 2.51
N ASP A 212 -17.17 -16.98 2.05
CA ASP A 212 -16.84 -18.13 2.91
C ASP A 212 -15.83 -17.81 4.02
N ARG A 213 -14.96 -16.82 3.81
CA ARG A 213 -13.98 -16.40 4.81
C ARG A 213 -14.60 -15.69 6.01
N VAL A 214 -15.82 -15.20 5.87
CA VAL A 214 -16.61 -14.54 6.90
C VAL A 214 -17.68 -15.50 7.40
N MET A 215 -18.49 -16.03 6.48
CA MET A 215 -19.71 -16.78 6.80
C MET A 215 -19.48 -18.07 7.58
N ARG A 216 -18.30 -18.68 7.49
CA ARG A 216 -17.93 -19.90 8.25
C ARG A 216 -17.66 -19.65 9.74
N TYR A 217 -17.52 -18.39 10.16
CA TYR A 217 -17.19 -18.04 11.55
C TYR A 217 -18.31 -17.21 12.16
N SER A 218 -18.91 -17.68 13.25
CA SER A 218 -20.07 -17.04 13.89
C SER A 218 -19.81 -15.58 14.22
N GLU A 219 -18.67 -15.27 14.85
CA GLU A 219 -18.33 -13.92 15.29
C GLU A 219 -18.10 -12.97 14.12
N LEU A 220 -17.43 -13.44 13.07
CA LEU A 220 -17.20 -12.62 11.87
C LEU A 220 -18.51 -12.33 11.14
N ARG A 221 -19.38 -13.35 11.01
CA ARG A 221 -20.70 -13.20 10.37
C ARG A 221 -21.60 -12.22 11.13
N LYS A 222 -21.66 -12.32 12.46
CA LYS A 222 -22.42 -11.38 13.31
C LYS A 222 -21.92 -9.94 13.11
N LEU A 223 -20.60 -9.74 13.15
CA LEU A 223 -20.00 -8.41 12.95
C LEU A 223 -20.26 -7.86 11.55
N ALA A 224 -20.10 -8.68 10.51
CA ALA A 224 -20.38 -8.26 9.14
C ALA A 224 -21.84 -7.84 8.98
N ALA A 225 -22.80 -8.62 9.53
CA ALA A 225 -24.21 -8.27 9.49
C ALA A 225 -24.53 -6.97 10.27
N ALA A 226 -23.87 -6.74 11.39
CA ALA A 226 -24.15 -5.59 12.26
C ALA A 226 -23.51 -4.27 11.78
N LEU A 227 -22.39 -4.34 11.06
CA LEU A 227 -21.53 -3.18 10.80
C LEU A 227 -21.34 -2.87 9.32
N THR A 228 -21.72 -3.77 8.40
CA THR A 228 -21.66 -3.46 6.97
C THR A 228 -22.78 -2.50 6.61
N GLY A 229 -22.44 -1.37 5.99
CA GLY A 229 -23.42 -0.37 5.58
C GLY A 229 -22.80 0.96 5.21
N ASP A 230 -23.66 1.96 5.12
CA ASP A 230 -23.32 3.33 4.74
C ASP A 230 -23.05 4.18 5.98
N PHE A 231 -21.88 4.82 6.00
CA PHE A 231 -21.42 5.65 7.11
C PHE A 231 -21.56 7.14 6.74
N PRO A 232 -22.36 7.93 7.49
CA PRO A 232 -22.62 9.32 7.14
C PRO A 232 -21.37 10.19 7.33
N VAL A 233 -21.15 11.12 6.41
CA VAL A 233 -20.09 12.12 6.50
C VAL A 233 -20.61 13.31 7.30
N ALA A 234 -20.03 13.58 8.47
CA ALA A 234 -20.55 14.61 9.40
C ALA A 234 -20.68 16.02 8.79
N GLN A 235 -19.89 16.32 7.76
CA GLN A 235 -19.85 17.64 7.10
C GLN A 235 -20.76 17.71 5.86
N ASP A 236 -21.32 16.58 5.41
CA ASP A 236 -22.21 16.49 4.26
C ASP A 236 -23.24 15.38 4.51
N THR A 237 -24.45 15.77 4.91
CA THR A 237 -25.54 14.84 5.25
C THR A 237 -26.05 14.04 4.06
N SER A 238 -25.69 14.40 2.83
CA SER A 238 -26.04 13.64 1.62
C SER A 238 -24.97 12.62 1.23
N ALA A 239 -23.74 12.78 1.74
CA ALA A 239 -22.63 11.88 1.44
C ALA A 239 -22.52 10.75 2.47
N VAL A 240 -22.30 9.54 1.96
CA VAL A 240 -22.04 8.34 2.75
C VAL A 240 -20.81 7.62 2.24
N VAL A 241 -20.15 6.88 3.13
CA VAL A 241 -19.04 5.98 2.80
C VAL A 241 -19.49 4.55 3.08
N PRO A 242 -19.66 3.70 2.05
CA PRO A 242 -19.96 2.28 2.27
C PRO A 242 -18.73 1.57 2.82
N LEU A 243 -18.87 0.93 3.99
CA LEU A 243 -17.81 0.15 4.62
C LEU A 243 -18.31 -1.23 5.02
N THR A 244 -17.40 -2.21 5.04
CA THR A 244 -17.60 -3.52 5.66
C THR A 244 -16.44 -3.80 6.62
N PRO A 245 -16.68 -4.44 7.78
CA PRO A 245 -15.59 -4.97 8.58
C PRO A 245 -14.69 -5.87 7.76
N MET A 246 -13.39 -5.75 7.99
CA MET A 246 -12.37 -6.56 7.34
C MET A 246 -11.64 -7.39 8.39
N PHE A 247 -11.45 -8.67 8.11
CA PHE A 247 -10.96 -9.67 9.07
C PHE A 247 -9.58 -10.22 8.72
N PHE A 248 -8.76 -9.41 8.07
CA PHE A 248 -7.38 -9.71 7.72
C PHE A 248 -6.65 -8.41 7.39
N TRP A 249 -5.49 -8.16 8.00
CA TRP A 249 -4.68 -6.98 7.66
C TRP A 249 -4.00 -7.19 6.32
N HIS A 250 -4.26 -6.30 5.35
CA HIS A 250 -3.71 -6.38 4.01
C HIS A 250 -2.55 -5.40 3.79
N ASP A 251 -1.66 -5.70 2.85
CA ASP A 251 -0.56 -4.80 2.44
C ASP A 251 -0.90 -3.93 1.21
N LYS A 252 -2.05 -4.19 0.60
CA LYS A 252 -2.62 -3.39 -0.49
C LYS A 252 -2.83 -1.92 -0.08
N PRO A 253 -2.98 -0.99 -1.04
CA PRO A 253 -3.28 0.39 -0.74
C PRO A 253 -4.41 0.59 0.28
N HIS A 254 -4.10 1.37 1.32
CA HIS A 254 -4.98 1.57 2.46
C HIS A 254 -4.70 2.89 3.17
N ILE A 255 -5.70 3.34 3.93
CA ILE A 255 -5.60 4.48 4.84
C ILE A 255 -5.61 3.93 6.26
N ALA A 256 -4.78 4.47 7.14
CA ALA A 256 -4.75 4.08 8.54
C ALA A 256 -4.51 5.29 9.45
N SER A 257 -5.03 5.22 10.67
CA SER A 257 -4.61 6.09 11.76
C SER A 257 -3.14 5.81 12.07
N THR A 258 -2.29 6.83 11.98
CA THR A 258 -0.84 6.71 12.17
C THR A 258 -0.50 6.16 13.55
N SER A 259 -1.17 6.67 14.59
CA SER A 259 -0.99 6.21 15.98
C SER A 259 -1.44 4.77 16.17
N HIS A 260 -2.56 4.37 15.57
CA HIS A 260 -3.01 2.98 15.61
C HIS A 260 -2.04 2.06 14.85
N TYR A 261 -1.56 2.47 13.68
CA TYR A 261 -0.61 1.70 12.88
C TYR A 261 0.66 1.44 13.69
N MET A 262 1.25 2.48 14.26
CA MET A 262 2.44 2.34 15.10
C MET A 262 2.17 1.54 16.38
N GLY A 263 1.08 1.81 17.10
CA GLY A 263 0.80 1.16 18.38
C GLY A 263 0.29 -0.28 18.29
N ARG A 264 -0.42 -0.66 17.22
CA ARG A 264 -1.04 -1.98 17.07
C ARG A 264 -0.22 -2.91 16.18
N ILE A 265 0.35 -2.38 15.11
CA ILE A 265 1.02 -3.17 14.08
C ILE A 265 2.52 -3.19 14.31
N PHE A 266 3.09 -2.06 14.74
CA PHE A 266 4.52 -1.91 14.99
C PHE A 266 4.87 -1.46 16.43
N PRO A 267 4.26 -2.07 17.49
CA PRO A 267 4.38 -1.59 18.86
C PRO A 267 5.82 -1.52 19.39
N ASN A 268 6.71 -2.33 18.84
CA ASN A 268 8.13 -2.35 19.20
C ASN A 268 8.94 -2.94 18.03
N ARG A 269 10.27 -2.98 18.20
CA ARG A 269 11.20 -3.53 17.20
C ARG A 269 11.00 -5.01 16.86
N LEU A 270 10.34 -5.80 17.73
CA LEU A 270 10.10 -7.23 17.51
C LEU A 270 8.83 -7.49 16.69
N ALA A 271 8.04 -6.45 16.41
CA ALA A 271 6.76 -6.60 15.72
C ALA A 271 6.91 -6.98 14.23
N MET A 272 8.06 -6.69 13.63
CA MET A 272 8.32 -6.93 12.21
C MET A 272 9.77 -7.33 11.99
N MET A 273 9.99 -8.52 11.44
CA MET A 273 11.32 -8.94 11.00
C MET A 273 11.68 -8.30 9.66
N ARG A 274 12.97 -8.17 9.40
CA ARG A 274 13.49 -7.71 8.10
C ARG A 274 13.04 -8.65 6.98
N GLY A 275 12.54 -8.09 5.89
CA GLY A 275 12.03 -8.85 4.75
C GLY A 275 10.66 -9.52 4.96
N ALA A 276 10.06 -9.44 6.16
CA ALA A 276 8.74 -10.00 6.41
C ALA A 276 7.62 -9.15 5.80
N PHE A 277 6.54 -9.82 5.38
CA PHE A 277 5.32 -9.16 4.93
C PHE A 277 4.39 -8.92 6.13
N ILE A 278 3.69 -7.79 6.11
CA ILE A 278 2.71 -7.45 7.14
C ILE A 278 1.54 -8.44 7.12
N GLU A 279 1.10 -8.87 5.94
CA GLU A 279 0.03 -9.87 5.79
C GLU A 279 0.38 -11.21 6.47
N ASP A 280 1.60 -11.70 6.26
CA ASP A 280 2.05 -13.01 6.74
C ASP A 280 2.19 -13.04 8.27
N THR A 281 2.56 -11.91 8.88
CA THR A 281 2.81 -11.79 10.32
C THR A 281 1.60 -11.28 11.07
N ILE A 282 1.12 -10.10 10.69
CA ILE A 282 0.04 -9.38 11.37
C ILE A 282 -1.32 -9.84 10.85
N GLY A 283 -1.46 -10.05 9.53
CA GLY A 283 -2.75 -10.42 8.93
C GLY A 283 -3.33 -11.70 9.51
N HIS A 284 -2.52 -12.75 9.63
CA HIS A 284 -2.92 -14.01 10.26
C HIS A 284 -3.25 -13.86 11.75
N ARG A 285 -2.35 -13.22 12.52
CA ARG A 285 -2.56 -12.96 13.95
C ARG A 285 -3.85 -12.17 14.20
N ALA A 286 -4.10 -11.16 13.38
CA ALA A 286 -5.28 -10.33 13.46
C ALA A 286 -6.54 -11.15 13.19
N ARG A 287 -6.55 -11.90 12.08
CA ARG A 287 -7.67 -12.75 11.70
C ARG A 287 -8.06 -13.73 12.80
N ASP A 288 -7.09 -14.40 13.41
CA ASP A 288 -7.37 -15.41 14.44
C ASP A 288 -7.95 -14.78 15.72
N GLN A 289 -7.45 -13.61 16.12
CA GLN A 289 -8.04 -12.85 17.23
C GLN A 289 -9.45 -12.34 16.90
N MET A 290 -9.70 -11.92 15.65
CA MET A 290 -11.03 -11.45 15.24
C MET A 290 -12.07 -12.57 15.20
N LYS A 291 -11.67 -13.80 14.83
CA LYS A 291 -12.55 -14.98 14.95
C LYS A 291 -12.97 -15.25 16.39
N ALA A 292 -12.15 -14.83 17.36
CA ALA A 292 -12.43 -14.91 18.79
C ALA A 292 -13.12 -13.64 19.36
N GLY A 293 -13.66 -12.77 18.51
CA GLY A 293 -14.44 -11.59 18.92
C GLY A 293 -13.62 -10.32 19.17
N ALA A 294 -12.30 -10.35 19.01
CA ALA A 294 -11.44 -9.18 19.28
C ALA A 294 -11.32 -8.21 18.09
N TRP A 295 -12.39 -7.99 17.31
CA TRP A 295 -12.34 -7.12 16.13
C TRP A 295 -12.08 -5.65 16.46
N THR A 296 -12.72 -5.10 17.49
CA THR A 296 -12.56 -3.70 17.92
C THR A 296 -11.10 -3.33 18.23
N LYS A 297 -10.28 -4.31 18.65
CA LYS A 297 -8.84 -4.15 18.88
C LYS A 297 -8.08 -3.78 17.61
N TRP A 298 -8.50 -4.32 16.47
CA TRP A 298 -7.90 -4.14 15.15
C TRP A 298 -8.58 -3.05 14.33
N ALA A 299 -9.90 -2.87 14.50
CA ALA A 299 -10.67 -1.78 13.90
C ALA A 299 -10.42 -1.64 12.39
N THR A 300 -10.31 -2.79 11.71
CA THR A 300 -9.97 -2.91 10.29
C THR A 300 -11.24 -2.99 9.45
N TRP A 301 -11.29 -2.14 8.43
CA TRP A 301 -12.40 -2.00 7.48
C TRP A 301 -11.92 -2.16 6.05
N GLN A 302 -12.85 -2.46 5.16
CA GLN A 302 -12.66 -2.40 3.72
C GLN A 302 -13.66 -1.39 3.15
N TYR A 303 -13.19 -0.53 2.25
CA TYR A 303 -14.08 0.29 1.44
C TYR A 303 -14.96 -0.62 0.57
N ASN A 304 -16.27 -0.40 0.60
CA ASN A 304 -17.25 -1.36 0.09
C ASN A 304 -18.20 -0.77 -0.98
N PRO A 305 -17.69 -0.03 -1.98
CA PRO A 305 -18.54 0.55 -3.01
C PRO A 305 -19.27 -0.55 -3.78
N ASP A 306 -20.54 -0.27 -4.14
CA ASP A 306 -21.42 -1.23 -4.83
C ASP A 306 -21.46 -2.61 -4.14
N GLY A 307 -21.61 -2.61 -2.81
CA GLY A 307 -21.61 -3.83 -2.00
C GLY A 307 -20.32 -4.66 -2.09
N GLY A 308 -19.21 -4.01 -2.46
CA GLY A 308 -17.91 -4.63 -2.65
C GLY A 308 -17.74 -5.33 -4.00
N ARG A 309 -18.59 -5.05 -4.99
CA ARG A 309 -18.44 -5.56 -6.37
C ARG A 309 -17.48 -4.71 -7.20
N GLN A 310 -17.38 -3.42 -6.87
CA GLN A 310 -16.52 -2.50 -7.61
C GLN A 310 -15.07 -2.56 -7.07
N PRO A 311 -14.10 -2.99 -7.89
CA PRO A 311 -12.70 -2.94 -7.50
C PRO A 311 -12.16 -1.52 -7.62
N CYS A 312 -11.36 -1.09 -6.64
CA CYS A 312 -10.64 0.18 -6.68
C CYS A 312 -9.18 0.01 -7.14
N LEU A 313 -8.67 -1.23 -7.09
CA LEU A 313 -7.26 -1.53 -7.30
C LEU A 313 -7.02 -2.58 -8.39
N LYS A 314 -5.97 -2.35 -9.18
CA LYS A 314 -5.40 -3.31 -10.13
C LYS A 314 -3.92 -3.54 -9.85
N HIS A 315 -3.52 -4.80 -9.73
CA HIS A 315 -2.13 -5.18 -9.52
C HIS A 315 -1.36 -5.10 -10.85
N LEU A 316 -0.20 -4.46 -10.83
CA LEU A 316 0.69 -4.26 -11.97
C LEU A 316 1.76 -5.35 -12.10
N HIS A 317 1.96 -6.16 -11.04
CA HIS A 317 2.90 -7.28 -11.03
C HIS A 317 4.36 -6.83 -11.13
N GLY A 318 4.75 -5.84 -10.31
CA GLY A 318 6.06 -5.17 -10.39
C GLY A 318 7.27 -6.12 -10.38
N ARG A 319 7.16 -7.29 -9.74
CA ARG A 319 8.23 -8.31 -9.73
C ARG A 319 8.49 -8.96 -11.08
N THR A 320 7.48 -9.03 -11.94
CA THR A 320 7.59 -9.59 -13.30
C THR A 320 7.48 -8.51 -14.37
N TRP A 321 7.21 -7.27 -13.99
CA TRP A 321 7.08 -6.13 -14.89
C TRP A 321 8.40 -5.87 -15.62
N ARG A 322 8.35 -5.90 -16.95
CA ARG A 322 9.50 -5.66 -17.84
C ARG A 322 9.38 -4.36 -18.65
N GLY A 323 8.25 -3.66 -18.52
CA GLY A 323 7.92 -2.46 -19.30
C GLY A 323 6.55 -2.58 -19.97
N GLY A 324 5.94 -1.46 -20.33
CA GLY A 324 4.61 -1.38 -20.93
C GLY A 324 4.52 -2.10 -22.26
N ASP A 325 5.51 -1.91 -23.13
CA ASP A 325 5.59 -2.57 -24.44
C ASP A 325 5.61 -4.10 -24.30
N GLU A 326 6.37 -4.63 -23.33
CA GLU A 326 6.44 -6.07 -23.07
C GLU A 326 5.15 -6.60 -22.44
N GLU A 327 4.49 -5.82 -21.58
CA GLU A 327 3.19 -6.18 -21.00
C GLU A 327 2.07 -6.17 -22.06
N GLU A 328 2.12 -5.28 -23.03
CA GLU A 328 1.20 -5.23 -24.17
C GLU A 328 1.38 -6.47 -25.07
N LYS A 329 2.63 -6.79 -25.44
CA LYS A 329 2.95 -8.04 -26.17
C LYS A 329 2.46 -9.29 -25.44
N VAL A 330 2.66 -9.37 -24.13
CA VAL A 330 2.18 -10.51 -23.31
C VAL A 330 0.64 -10.59 -23.30
N LYS A 331 -0.05 -9.45 -23.21
CA LYS A 331 -1.53 -9.39 -23.28
C LYS A 331 -2.05 -9.80 -24.65
N GLU A 332 -1.44 -9.30 -25.73
CA GLU A 332 -1.80 -9.68 -27.10
C GLU A 332 -1.61 -11.18 -27.32
N ALA A 333 -0.45 -11.72 -26.95
CA ALA A 333 -0.18 -13.15 -27.03
C ALA A 333 -1.17 -14.00 -26.20
N ARG A 334 -1.66 -13.47 -25.06
CA ARG A 334 -2.72 -14.13 -24.27
C ARG A 334 -4.09 -14.02 -24.92
N ARG A 335 -4.44 -12.86 -25.51
CA ARG A 335 -5.69 -12.68 -26.26
C ARG A 335 -5.75 -13.63 -27.45
N SER A 336 -4.67 -13.72 -28.23
CA SER A 336 -4.60 -14.62 -29.40
C SER A 336 -4.72 -16.10 -28.98
N ARG A 337 -4.06 -16.52 -27.90
CA ARG A 337 -4.20 -17.90 -27.38
C ARG A 337 -5.62 -18.21 -26.89
N ASN A 338 -6.25 -17.27 -26.18
CA ASN A 338 -7.62 -17.45 -25.71
C ASN A 338 -8.62 -17.48 -26.88
N ALA A 339 -8.41 -16.66 -27.91
CA ALA A 339 -9.24 -16.66 -29.11
C ALA A 339 -9.12 -17.98 -29.89
N ALA A 340 -7.91 -18.52 -30.03
CA ALA A 340 -7.67 -19.84 -30.63
C ALA A 340 -8.36 -20.96 -29.83
N ALA A 341 -8.27 -20.93 -28.50
CA ALA A 341 -8.91 -21.93 -27.64
C ALA A 341 -10.46 -21.89 -27.67
N VAL A 342 -11.05 -20.74 -28.02
CA VAL A 342 -12.50 -20.61 -28.23
C VAL A 342 -12.92 -21.12 -29.61
N GLN A 343 -12.06 -21.01 -30.63
CA GLN A 343 -12.29 -21.58 -31.96
C GLN A 343 -12.15 -23.11 -31.99
N ASP A 344 -11.29 -23.68 -31.15
CA ASP A 344 -11.11 -25.13 -31.01
C ASP A 344 -12.10 -25.78 -30.03
N ALA A 345 -13.09 -25.04 -29.51
CA ALA A 345 -14.13 -25.61 -28.66
C ALA A 345 -15.07 -26.48 -29.52
N PRO A 346 -15.20 -27.80 -29.26
CA PRO A 346 -16.04 -28.67 -30.07
C PRO A 346 -17.49 -28.19 -29.99
N ALA A 347 -18.13 -28.04 -31.15
CA ALA A 347 -19.56 -27.75 -31.23
C ALA A 347 -20.31 -28.82 -30.44
N MET A 348 -20.94 -28.43 -29.33
CA MET A 348 -21.83 -29.34 -28.61
C MET A 348 -22.97 -29.72 -29.55
N SER A 349 -22.95 -30.97 -30.02
CA SER A 349 -24.07 -31.57 -30.74
C SER A 349 -25.28 -31.57 -29.81
N SER A 350 -26.31 -30.84 -30.21
CA SER A 350 -27.64 -30.93 -29.64
C SER A 350 -28.25 -32.27 -30.01
N ASP A 351 -28.47 -33.12 -29.02
CA ASP A 351 -29.51 -34.15 -29.03
C ASP A 351 -30.53 -33.84 -27.93
#